data_AF-A0A3A5WCY7-F1
#
_entry.id   AF-A0A3A5WCY7-F1
#
_cell.length_a   1.000
_cell.length_b   1.000
_cell.length_c   1.000
_cell.angle_alpha   90.00
_cell.angle_beta   90.00
_cell.angle_gamma   90.00
#
_symmetry.space_group_name_H-M   'P 1'
#
loop_
_entity.id
_entity.type
_entity.pdbx_description
1 polymer ?
#
loop_
_entity_poly.entity_id
_entity_poly.type
_entity_poly.pdbx_seq_one_letter_code
_entity_poly.pdbx_strand_id
1 'polypeptide(L)'
;MSQDPLDEALKRHLPALPRPKALPKRLERVYDGMGDRLAMRHHLDRYDEVSGGPSARGIDDELLRRMASYLLSLAEGRWRRLAKSIPALWKRGGREHRKIAGMLVANLPEEALGDERWTVFSMLLQNDVGLAPVVDAAEEIRRASGQGPSEAWLLAMAAQAPLWHRYAAVIAMTGPPEEAGASVHDLVASVDAPSRMFERLRERWLERHVDARSA
;
A
#
# COMPACT_ATOMS: atom_id res chain seq x y z
N MET A 1 8.19 32.98 10.90
CA MET A 1 7.92 31.91 9.91
C MET A 1 7.36 30.74 10.67
N SER A 2 6.08 30.40 10.46
CA SER A 2 5.50 29.20 11.09
C SER A 2 6.21 27.99 10.52
N GLN A 3 7.01 27.28 11.33
CA GLN A 3 7.62 26.00 10.89
C GLN A 3 6.49 24.98 10.68
N ASP A 4 6.60 24.20 9.60
CA ASP A 4 5.63 23.15 9.28
C ASP A 4 5.54 22.13 10.44
N PRO A 5 4.34 21.84 10.99
CA PRO A 5 4.17 20.87 12.07
C PRO A 5 4.75 19.49 11.78
N LEU A 6 4.68 19.02 10.53
CA LEU A 6 5.26 17.74 10.13
C LEU A 6 6.79 17.78 10.23
N ASP A 7 7.42 18.83 9.72
CA ASP A 7 8.88 18.96 9.71
C ASP A 7 9.44 19.01 11.13
N GLU A 8 8.76 19.73 12.04
CA GLU A 8 9.15 19.79 13.45
C GLU A 8 8.96 18.44 14.16
N ALA A 9 7.85 17.74 13.89
CA ALA A 9 7.62 16.40 14.44
C ALA A 9 8.66 15.39 13.94
N LEU A 10 9.00 15.42 12.65
CA LEU A 10 10.03 14.57 12.04
C LEU A 10 11.40 14.83 12.66
N LYS A 11 11.85 16.09 12.74
CA LYS A 11 13.13 16.45 13.38
C LYS A 11 13.19 16.00 14.84
N ARG A 12 12.09 16.18 15.58
CA ARG A 12 12.04 15.86 17.01
C ARG A 12 12.03 14.35 17.28
N HIS A 13 11.22 13.60 16.54
CA HIS A 13 10.92 12.21 16.87
C HIS A 13 11.67 11.20 16.00
N LEU A 14 12.12 11.62 14.82
CA LEU A 14 12.83 10.80 13.83
C LEU A 14 14.07 11.54 13.25
N PRO A 15 15.00 12.06 14.10
CA PRO A 15 16.17 12.82 13.61
C PRO A 15 17.18 11.98 12.80
N ALA A 16 17.09 10.66 12.89
CA ALA A 16 17.96 9.72 12.19
C ALA A 16 17.24 8.39 11.96
N LEU A 17 17.72 7.62 10.98
CA LEU A 17 17.18 6.29 10.65
C LEU A 17 17.24 5.36 11.89
N PRO A 18 16.08 4.95 12.46
CA PRO A 18 16.07 4.15 13.67
C PRO A 18 16.52 2.70 13.40
N ARG A 19 16.51 1.87 14.45
CA ARG A 19 16.54 0.41 14.24
C ARG A 19 15.25 -0.03 13.55
N PRO A 20 15.27 -1.03 12.67
CA PRO A 20 14.09 -1.39 11.86
C PRO A 20 12.81 -1.63 12.67
N LYS A 21 12.91 -2.42 13.75
CA LYS A 21 11.79 -2.74 14.63
C LYS A 21 11.26 -1.55 15.46
N ALA A 22 12.02 -0.45 15.53
CA ALA A 22 11.65 0.74 16.28
C ALA A 22 10.96 1.80 15.41
N LEU A 23 10.99 1.66 14.07
CA LEU A 23 10.40 2.64 13.16
C LEU A 23 8.90 2.86 13.39
N PRO A 24 8.03 1.84 13.56
CA PRO A 24 6.61 2.07 13.80
C PRO A 24 6.35 2.98 15.02
N LYS A 25 6.99 2.67 16.16
CA LYS A 25 6.87 3.48 17.38
C LYS A 25 7.42 4.90 17.23
N ARG A 26 8.37 5.12 16.31
CA ARG A 26 8.89 6.46 16.02
C ARG A 26 7.90 7.25 15.17
N LEU A 27 7.27 6.61 14.18
CA LEU A 27 6.22 7.23 13.37
C LEU A 27 4.99 7.56 14.22
N GLU A 28 4.59 6.70 15.15
CA GLU A 28 3.52 7.01 16.12
C GLU A 28 3.76 8.33 16.85
N ARG A 29 4.99 8.56 17.32
CA ARG A 29 5.36 9.85 17.95
C ARG A 29 5.37 11.02 16.98
N VAL A 30 5.68 10.78 15.70
CA VAL A 30 5.56 11.83 14.67
C VAL A 30 4.08 12.18 14.47
N TYR A 31 3.20 11.17 14.37
CA TYR A 31 1.76 11.37 14.27
C TYR A 31 1.23 12.18 15.45
N ASP A 32 1.54 11.77 16.67
CA ASP A 32 1.11 12.45 17.90
C ASP A 32 1.70 13.86 18.02
N GLY A 33 2.93 14.06 17.55
CA GLY A 33 3.66 15.33 17.60
C GLY A 33 3.13 16.40 16.66
N MET A 34 2.42 16.02 15.59
CA MET A 34 1.74 16.97 14.70
C MET A 34 0.49 17.62 15.35
N GLY A 35 -0.02 17.02 16.43
CA GLY A 35 -1.22 17.47 17.15
C GLY A 35 -2.52 17.38 16.33
N ASP A 36 -3.61 17.95 16.86
CA ASP A 36 -4.94 17.98 16.20
C ASP A 36 -4.98 18.81 14.89
N ARG A 37 -3.88 19.49 14.53
CA ARG A 37 -3.83 20.49 13.46
C ARG A 37 -3.90 19.92 12.04
N LEU A 38 -3.74 18.60 11.89
CA LEU A 38 -3.76 17.92 10.58
C LEU A 38 -4.62 16.65 10.57
N ALA A 39 -5.32 16.36 11.68
CA ALA A 39 -6.33 15.32 11.71
C ALA A 39 -7.59 15.84 11.01
N MET A 40 -7.57 15.88 9.68
CA MET A 40 -8.81 15.77 8.92
C MET A 40 -9.37 14.40 9.29
N ARG A 41 -10.24 14.35 10.30
CA ARG A 41 -11.07 13.17 10.59
C ARG A 41 -11.97 12.97 9.37
N HIS A 42 -11.42 12.42 8.30
CA HIS A 42 -12.17 12.09 7.12
C HIS A 42 -13.22 11.09 7.58
N HIS A 43 -14.49 11.44 7.41
CA HIS A 43 -15.61 10.55 7.67
C HIS A 43 -15.48 9.20 6.93
N LEU A 44 -14.61 9.12 5.92
CA LEU A 44 -14.25 7.93 5.15
C LEU A 44 -13.50 6.87 5.98
N ASP A 45 -12.63 7.25 6.91
CA ASP A 45 -11.86 6.28 7.73
C ASP A 45 -12.77 5.45 8.65
N ARG A 46 -13.88 6.05 9.10
CA ARG A 46 -14.91 5.35 9.88
C ARG A 46 -15.67 4.31 9.04
N TYR A 47 -15.78 4.52 7.73
CA TYR A 47 -16.42 3.55 6.84
C TYR A 47 -15.51 2.34 6.57
N ASP A 48 -14.21 2.55 6.48
CA ASP A 48 -13.24 1.47 6.31
C ASP A 48 -13.19 0.58 7.55
N GLU A 49 -13.11 1.12 8.77
CA GLU A 49 -13.13 0.30 10.01
C GLU A 49 -14.40 -0.56 10.14
N VAL A 50 -15.58 0.00 9.81
CA VAL A 50 -16.86 -0.74 9.83
C VAL A 50 -16.93 -1.80 8.71
N SER A 51 -16.16 -1.63 7.63
CA SER A 51 -16.06 -2.58 6.51
C SER A 51 -14.88 -3.56 6.63
N GLY A 52 -14.17 -3.57 7.78
CA GLY A 52 -13.04 -4.48 8.04
C GLY A 52 -11.65 -3.96 7.61
N GLY A 53 -11.52 -2.68 7.31
CA GLY A 53 -10.26 -1.98 7.07
C GLY A 53 -9.46 -1.72 8.36
N PRO A 54 -8.15 -1.46 8.26
CA PRO A 54 -7.30 -1.22 9.43
C PRO A 54 -7.65 0.09 10.13
N SER A 55 -7.37 0.17 11.44
CA SER A 55 -7.53 1.41 12.21
C SER A 55 -6.77 2.57 11.57
N ALA A 56 -7.37 3.75 11.50
CA ALA A 56 -6.79 4.93 10.87
C ALA A 56 -6.76 6.15 11.81
N ARG A 57 -5.75 7.00 11.65
CA ARG A 57 -5.57 8.26 12.39
C ARG A 57 -6.09 9.48 11.62
N GLY A 58 -6.55 9.32 10.38
CA GLY A 58 -6.97 10.43 9.52
C GLY A 58 -5.82 11.27 8.98
N ILE A 59 -4.63 10.67 8.81
CA ILE A 59 -3.51 11.37 8.18
C ILE A 59 -3.65 11.27 6.67
N ASP A 60 -3.65 12.44 6.04
CA ASP A 60 -3.77 12.59 4.59
C ASP A 60 -2.58 11.95 3.84
N ASP A 61 -2.86 11.41 2.65
CA ASP A 61 -1.89 10.71 1.82
C ASP A 61 -0.70 11.59 1.43
N GLU A 62 -0.90 12.90 1.23
CA GLU A 62 0.20 13.82 0.91
C GLU A 62 1.19 13.93 2.07
N LEU A 63 0.69 13.98 3.31
CA LEU A 63 1.56 13.98 4.50
C LEU A 63 2.31 12.64 4.62
N LEU A 64 1.63 11.51 4.35
CA LEU A 64 2.28 10.19 4.35
C LEU A 64 3.36 10.08 3.27
N ARG A 65 3.14 10.65 2.07
CA ARG A 65 4.16 10.74 1.01
C ARG A 65 5.37 11.56 1.45
N ARG A 66 5.15 12.72 2.08
CA ARG A 66 6.23 13.54 2.64
C ARG A 66 7.03 12.78 3.71
N MET A 67 6.36 12.02 4.57
CA MET A 67 7.01 11.17 5.57
C MET A 67 7.83 10.04 4.94
N ALA A 68 7.30 9.38 3.91
CA ALA A 68 8.03 8.35 3.17
C ALA A 68 9.26 8.93 2.45
N SER A 69 9.12 10.09 1.81
CA SER A 69 10.23 10.83 1.20
C SER A 69 11.32 11.18 2.22
N TYR A 70 10.94 11.72 3.38
CA TYR A 70 11.88 11.99 4.47
C TYR A 70 12.64 10.74 4.94
N LEU A 71 11.96 9.59 5.06
CA LEU A 71 12.59 8.32 5.40
C LEU A 71 13.61 7.87 4.36
N LEU A 72 13.28 8.00 3.06
CA LEU A 72 14.18 7.66 1.96
C LEU A 72 15.44 8.53 2.00
N SER A 73 15.28 9.84 2.22
CA SER A 73 16.39 10.79 2.39
C SER A 73 17.26 10.46 3.61
N LEU A 74 16.66 10.14 4.77
CA LEU A 74 17.42 9.71 5.96
C LEU A 74 18.19 8.40 5.75
N ALA A 75 17.71 7.55 4.85
CA ALA A 75 18.25 6.23 4.58
C ALA A 75 19.22 6.20 3.40
N GLU A 76 19.56 7.34 2.80
CA GLU A 76 20.57 7.40 1.73
C GLU A 76 21.86 6.68 2.14
N GLY A 77 22.39 5.85 1.24
CA GLY A 77 23.53 4.95 1.50
C GLY A 77 23.25 3.79 2.47
N ARG A 78 22.04 3.68 3.03
CA ARG A 78 21.62 2.67 4.04
C ARG A 78 20.24 2.08 3.74
N TRP A 79 19.83 2.06 2.48
CA TRP A 79 18.50 1.61 2.05
C TRP A 79 18.13 0.20 2.52
N ARG A 80 19.07 -0.75 2.49
CA ARG A 80 18.85 -2.11 3.03
C ARG A 80 18.45 -2.10 4.52
N ARG A 81 18.90 -1.13 5.31
CA ARG A 81 18.48 -0.97 6.70
C ARG A 81 17.05 -0.44 6.80
N LEU A 82 16.65 0.49 5.93
CA LEU A 82 15.27 0.97 5.88
C LEU A 82 14.32 -0.15 5.41
N ALA A 83 14.68 -0.91 4.37
CA ALA A 83 13.92 -2.03 3.84
C ALA A 83 13.55 -3.07 4.93
N LYS A 84 14.47 -3.36 5.85
CA LYS A 84 14.22 -4.25 7.01
C LYS A 84 13.10 -3.78 7.95
N SER A 85 12.64 -2.53 7.82
CA SER A 85 11.55 -1.97 8.63
C SER A 85 10.17 -2.26 8.04
N ILE A 86 10.09 -2.55 6.74
CA ILE A 86 8.83 -2.76 6.00
C ILE A 86 7.97 -3.86 6.66
N PRO A 87 8.48 -5.06 7.01
CA PRO A 87 7.64 -6.07 7.65
C PRO A 87 7.09 -5.63 9.01
N ALA A 88 7.84 -4.82 9.76
CA ALA A 88 7.40 -4.31 11.05
C ALA A 88 6.31 -3.23 10.91
N LEU A 89 6.42 -2.37 9.90
CA LEU A 89 5.39 -1.40 9.54
C LEU A 89 4.10 -2.10 9.10
N TRP A 90 4.23 -3.10 8.22
CA TRP A 90 3.10 -3.85 7.70
C TRP A 90 2.35 -4.61 8.81
N LYS A 91 3.09 -5.38 9.62
CA LYS A 91 2.51 -6.25 10.67
C LYS A 91 1.87 -5.48 11.83
N ARG A 92 2.52 -4.42 12.33
CA ARG A 92 2.04 -3.65 13.49
C ARG A 92 1.07 -2.54 13.11
N GLY A 93 0.89 -2.32 11.81
CA GLY A 93 0.34 -1.07 11.30
C GLY A 93 -1.17 -1.01 11.18
N GLY A 94 -1.74 0.11 11.64
CA GLY A 94 -2.96 0.67 11.06
C GLY A 94 -2.72 1.20 9.63
N ARG A 95 -3.71 1.87 9.05
CA ARG A 95 -3.70 2.38 7.66
C ARG A 95 -2.41 3.12 7.31
N GLU A 96 -1.99 4.08 8.13
CA GLU A 96 -0.83 4.96 7.85
C GLU A 96 0.48 4.20 7.75
N HIS A 97 0.70 3.23 8.64
CA HIS A 97 1.91 2.42 8.66
C HIS A 97 1.97 1.50 7.43
N ARG A 98 0.84 0.92 7.02
CA ARG A 98 0.77 0.06 5.82
C ARG A 98 0.95 0.89 4.54
N LYS A 99 0.37 2.09 4.49
CA LYS A 99 0.56 3.04 3.38
C LYS A 99 2.03 3.43 3.23
N ILE A 100 2.70 3.81 4.32
CA ILE A 100 4.15 4.08 4.32
C ILE A 100 4.94 2.84 3.89
N ALA A 101 4.58 1.64 4.37
CA ALA A 101 5.24 0.41 3.94
C ALA A 101 5.11 0.17 2.43
N GLY A 102 3.92 0.37 1.85
CA GLY A 102 3.69 0.31 0.41
C GLY A 102 4.54 1.33 -0.37
N MET A 103 4.59 2.59 0.10
CA MET A 103 5.45 3.63 -0.48
C MET A 103 6.93 3.27 -0.42
N LEU A 104 7.39 2.63 0.66
CA LEU A 104 8.78 2.17 0.80
C LEU A 104 9.10 1.01 -0.16
N VAL A 105 8.20 0.03 -0.31
CA VAL A 105 8.36 -1.04 -1.32
C VAL A 105 8.43 -0.42 -2.72
N ALA A 106 7.56 0.55 -3.01
CA ALA A 106 7.49 1.19 -4.31
C ALA A 106 8.78 1.95 -4.69
N ASN A 107 9.40 2.65 -3.72
CA ASN A 107 10.45 3.63 -4.00
C ASN A 107 11.87 3.20 -3.61
N LEU A 108 12.05 2.13 -2.84
CA LEU A 108 13.39 1.59 -2.59
C LEU A 108 13.91 0.86 -3.85
N PRO A 109 15.24 0.83 -4.08
CA PRO A 109 15.80 -0.03 -5.11
C PRO A 109 15.66 -1.51 -4.75
N GLU A 110 15.52 -2.35 -5.77
CA GLU A 110 15.33 -3.79 -5.58
C GLU A 110 16.55 -4.46 -4.95
N GLU A 111 17.76 -3.96 -5.17
CA GLU A 111 18.95 -4.48 -4.49
C GLU A 111 18.89 -4.30 -2.97
N ALA A 112 18.21 -3.25 -2.52
CA ALA A 112 17.97 -2.97 -1.10
C ALA A 112 16.81 -3.80 -0.55
N LEU A 113 15.76 -4.04 -1.35
CA LEU A 113 14.64 -4.91 -1.01
C LEU A 113 15.05 -6.39 -0.95
N GLY A 114 15.99 -6.79 -1.79
CA GLY A 114 16.53 -8.14 -1.92
C GLY A 114 15.87 -9.00 -2.99
N ASP A 115 14.83 -8.51 -3.65
CA ASP A 115 14.07 -9.17 -4.72
C ASP A 115 13.21 -8.10 -5.46
N GLU A 116 12.54 -8.51 -6.53
CA GLU A 116 11.57 -7.72 -7.30
C GLU A 116 10.43 -7.19 -6.41
N ARG A 117 9.99 -5.95 -6.65
CA ARG A 117 9.01 -5.24 -5.79
C ARG A 117 7.71 -6.02 -5.56
N TRP A 118 7.13 -6.60 -6.60
CA TRP A 118 5.89 -7.38 -6.51
C TRP A 118 6.09 -8.65 -5.68
N THR A 119 7.22 -9.34 -5.86
CA THR A 119 7.59 -10.50 -5.04
C THR A 119 7.71 -10.10 -3.57
N VAL A 120 8.44 -9.02 -3.27
CA VAL A 120 8.59 -8.48 -1.91
C VAL A 120 7.24 -8.13 -1.30
N PHE A 121 6.37 -7.50 -2.07
CA PHE A 121 5.02 -7.16 -1.65
C PHE A 121 4.20 -8.40 -1.27
N SER A 122 4.24 -9.47 -2.07
CA SER A 122 3.51 -10.72 -1.76
C SER A 122 3.94 -11.36 -0.45
N MET A 123 5.21 -11.22 -0.04
CA MET A 123 5.69 -11.73 1.25
C MET A 123 5.03 -11.01 2.44
N LEU A 124 4.50 -9.80 2.25
CA LEU A 124 3.78 -9.06 3.28
C LEU A 124 2.34 -9.57 3.47
N LEU A 125 1.79 -10.29 2.48
CA LEU A 125 0.39 -10.75 2.44
C LEU A 125 0.16 -12.10 3.12
N GLN A 126 1.18 -12.64 3.80
CA GLN A 126 1.14 -13.97 4.45
C GLN A 126 0.13 -14.09 5.59
N ASN A 127 -0.40 -12.97 6.09
CA ASN A 127 -1.51 -12.95 7.04
C ASN A 127 -2.65 -12.17 6.39
N ASP A 128 -3.91 -12.47 6.77
CA ASP A 128 -5.02 -11.66 6.29
C ASP A 128 -4.91 -10.23 6.81
N VAL A 129 -4.69 -9.30 5.89
CA VAL A 129 -4.55 -7.86 6.17
C VAL A 129 -5.74 -7.05 5.67
N GLY A 130 -6.77 -7.70 5.13
CA GLY A 130 -7.87 -7.05 4.41
C GLY A 130 -7.46 -6.58 3.02
N LEU A 131 -8.44 -6.20 2.20
CA LEU A 131 -8.21 -5.82 0.80
C LEU A 131 -7.73 -4.38 0.61
N ALA A 132 -8.22 -3.43 1.42
CA ALA A 132 -7.90 -2.02 1.27
C ALA A 132 -6.38 -1.73 1.35
N PRO A 133 -5.61 -2.28 2.31
CA PRO A 133 -4.16 -2.06 2.35
C PRO A 133 -3.42 -2.67 1.16
N VAL A 134 -3.98 -3.72 0.56
CA VAL A 134 -3.41 -4.36 -0.63
C VAL A 134 -3.59 -3.46 -1.84
N VAL A 135 -4.78 -2.90 -2.02
CA VAL A 135 -5.07 -1.90 -3.07
C VAL A 135 -4.16 -0.70 -2.91
N ASP A 136 -4.12 -0.10 -1.71
CA ASP A 136 -3.28 1.07 -1.42
C ASP A 136 -1.82 0.86 -1.80
N ALA A 137 -1.24 -0.27 -1.38
CA ALA A 137 0.16 -0.58 -1.65
C ALA A 137 0.39 -0.92 -3.13
N ALA A 138 -0.51 -1.66 -3.78
CA ALA A 138 -0.41 -1.99 -5.19
C ALA A 138 -0.47 -0.74 -6.08
N GLU A 139 -1.34 0.22 -5.76
CA GLU A 139 -1.38 1.51 -6.45
C GLU A 139 -0.09 2.31 -6.28
N GLU A 140 0.51 2.31 -5.08
CA GLU A 140 1.83 2.94 -4.87
C GLU A 140 2.93 2.28 -5.70
N ILE A 141 2.97 0.95 -5.74
CA ILE A 141 3.99 0.21 -6.51
C ILE A 141 3.81 0.48 -8.00
N ARG A 142 2.58 0.40 -8.53
CA ARG A 142 2.28 0.73 -9.94
C ARG A 142 2.64 2.17 -10.27
N ARG A 143 2.31 3.13 -9.40
CA ARG A 143 2.61 4.55 -9.62
C ARG A 143 4.11 4.82 -9.70
N ALA A 144 4.91 4.15 -8.86
CA ALA A 144 6.37 4.35 -8.84
C ALA A 144 7.09 3.60 -9.97
N SER A 145 6.64 2.39 -10.32
CA SER A 145 7.27 1.55 -11.35
C SER A 145 6.76 1.81 -12.77
N GLY A 146 5.56 2.41 -12.89
CA GLY A 146 4.84 2.52 -14.16
C GLY A 146 4.32 1.19 -14.71
N GLN A 147 4.46 0.08 -13.97
CA GLN A 147 4.11 -1.26 -14.45
C GLN A 147 3.41 -2.10 -13.37
N GLY A 148 2.47 -2.94 -13.81
CA GLY A 148 1.85 -3.96 -12.98
C GLY A 148 2.71 -5.21 -12.81
N PRO A 149 2.28 -6.16 -11.96
CA PRO A 149 2.82 -7.51 -12.02
C PRO A 149 2.41 -8.17 -13.34
N SER A 150 3.17 -9.17 -13.78
CA SER A 150 2.83 -9.94 -14.98
C SER A 150 1.57 -10.79 -14.79
N GLU A 151 0.90 -11.13 -15.89
CA GLU A 151 -0.26 -12.04 -15.87
C GLU A 151 0.10 -13.39 -15.25
N ALA A 152 1.26 -13.96 -15.61
CA ALA A 152 1.73 -15.21 -15.01
C ALA A 152 1.87 -15.11 -13.48
N TRP A 153 2.34 -13.97 -12.97
CA TRP A 153 2.45 -13.73 -11.54
C TRP A 153 1.08 -13.64 -10.86
N LEU A 154 0.11 -12.94 -11.46
CA LEU A 154 -1.25 -12.82 -10.94
C LEU A 154 -1.97 -14.17 -10.89
N LEU A 155 -1.85 -14.96 -11.95
CA LEU A 155 -2.45 -16.30 -12.02
C LEU A 155 -1.81 -17.25 -11.00
N ALA A 156 -0.47 -17.23 -10.87
CA ALA A 156 0.23 -18.01 -9.87
C ALA A 156 -0.16 -17.62 -8.43
N MET A 157 -0.36 -16.32 -8.17
CA MET A 157 -0.89 -15.85 -6.89
C MET A 157 -2.30 -16.39 -6.64
N ALA A 158 -3.22 -16.22 -7.60
CA ALA A 158 -4.62 -16.61 -7.42
C ALA A 158 -4.79 -18.11 -7.15
N ALA A 159 -3.94 -18.94 -7.75
CA ALA A 159 -3.99 -20.39 -7.59
C ALA A 159 -3.62 -20.89 -6.17
N GLN A 160 -3.05 -20.05 -5.30
CA GLN A 160 -2.55 -20.50 -3.99
C GLN A 160 -3.67 -20.83 -2.99
N ALA A 161 -4.66 -19.96 -2.85
CA ALA A 161 -5.82 -20.14 -1.96
C ALA A 161 -6.91 -19.09 -2.25
N PRO A 162 -8.15 -19.25 -1.74
CA PRO A 162 -9.23 -18.27 -1.95
C PRO A 162 -8.90 -16.83 -1.49
N LEU A 163 -8.11 -16.67 -0.43
CA LEU A 163 -7.63 -15.34 -0.02
C LEU A 163 -6.66 -14.73 -1.04
N TRP A 164 -5.74 -15.54 -1.58
CA TRP A 164 -4.77 -15.10 -2.59
C TRP A 164 -5.42 -14.80 -3.94
N HIS A 165 -6.50 -15.50 -4.30
CA HIS A 165 -7.34 -15.13 -5.46
C HIS A 165 -7.92 -13.73 -5.28
N ARG A 166 -8.46 -13.42 -4.10
CA ARG A 166 -8.94 -12.06 -3.79
C ARG A 166 -7.83 -11.01 -3.87
N TYR A 167 -6.63 -11.32 -3.37
CA TYR A 167 -5.47 -10.43 -3.50
C TYR A 167 -5.04 -10.21 -4.95
N ALA A 168 -4.93 -11.27 -5.75
CA ALA A 168 -4.61 -11.16 -7.17
C ALA A 168 -5.64 -10.29 -7.91
N ALA A 169 -6.93 -10.50 -7.65
CA ALA A 169 -7.99 -9.73 -8.28
C ALA A 169 -7.92 -8.24 -7.93
N VAL A 170 -7.74 -7.86 -6.65
CA VAL A 170 -7.58 -6.44 -6.30
C VAL A 170 -6.35 -5.82 -6.92
N ILE A 171 -5.22 -6.53 -6.94
CA ILE A 171 -3.97 -6.04 -7.54
C ILE A 171 -4.17 -5.83 -9.05
N ALA A 172 -4.83 -6.75 -9.75
CA ALA A 172 -5.18 -6.59 -11.16
C ALA A 172 -6.04 -5.34 -11.38
N MET A 173 -7.07 -5.14 -10.55
CA MET A 173 -7.99 -4.01 -10.65
C MET A 173 -7.36 -2.63 -10.37
N THR A 174 -6.19 -2.57 -9.74
CA THR A 174 -5.42 -1.30 -9.60
C THR A 174 -4.80 -0.83 -10.91
N GLY A 175 -4.70 -1.71 -11.91
CA GLY A 175 -4.19 -1.40 -13.23
C GLY A 175 -5.30 -1.06 -14.23
N PRO A 176 -4.94 -0.41 -15.34
CA PRO A 176 -5.87 -0.23 -16.44
C PRO A 176 -6.29 -1.60 -17.01
N PRO A 177 -7.59 -1.83 -17.23
CA PRO A 177 -8.09 -3.12 -17.71
C PRO A 177 -7.53 -3.52 -19.07
N GLU A 178 -7.22 -2.57 -19.94
CA GLU A 178 -6.63 -2.81 -21.27
C GLU A 178 -5.24 -3.48 -21.24
N GLU A 179 -4.52 -3.43 -20.12
CA GLU A 179 -3.25 -4.15 -19.93
C GLU A 179 -3.46 -5.64 -19.60
N ALA A 180 -4.68 -6.05 -19.25
CA ALA A 180 -4.96 -7.41 -18.80
C ALA A 180 -5.20 -8.37 -19.97
N GLY A 181 -4.72 -9.61 -19.86
CA GLY A 181 -5.10 -10.70 -20.75
C GLY A 181 -6.48 -11.28 -20.40
N ALA A 182 -6.99 -12.15 -21.28
CA ALA A 182 -8.26 -12.83 -21.06
C ALA A 182 -8.26 -13.67 -19.77
N SER A 183 -7.13 -14.29 -19.40
CA SER A 183 -7.07 -15.09 -18.17
C SER A 183 -7.10 -14.24 -16.91
N VAL A 184 -6.51 -13.04 -16.92
CA VAL A 184 -6.66 -12.06 -15.83
C VAL A 184 -8.10 -11.53 -15.75
N HIS A 185 -8.75 -11.29 -16.89
CA HIS A 185 -10.16 -10.92 -16.91
C HIS A 185 -11.03 -12.00 -16.22
N ASP A 186 -10.87 -13.27 -16.58
CA ASP A 186 -11.64 -14.37 -15.99
C ASP A 186 -11.32 -14.57 -14.51
N LEU A 187 -10.07 -14.36 -14.10
CA LEU A 187 -9.66 -14.32 -12.69
C LEU A 187 -10.42 -13.23 -11.92
N VAL A 188 -10.51 -12.01 -12.48
CA VAL A 188 -11.24 -10.90 -11.85
C VAL A 188 -12.74 -11.15 -11.84
N ALA A 189 -13.31 -11.73 -12.90
CA ALA A 189 -14.74 -12.03 -12.98
C ALA A 189 -15.17 -13.12 -11.98
N SER A 190 -14.34 -14.14 -11.77
CA SER A 190 -14.63 -15.30 -10.93
C SER A 190 -14.41 -15.08 -9.43
N VAL A 191 -13.76 -13.99 -9.03
CA VAL A 191 -13.45 -13.74 -7.62
C VAL A 191 -14.73 -13.48 -6.81
N ASP A 192 -14.87 -14.12 -5.64
CA ASP A 192 -15.97 -13.80 -4.72
C ASP A 192 -15.89 -12.34 -4.27
N ALA A 193 -17.00 -11.62 -4.35
CA ALA A 193 -17.08 -10.22 -3.93
C ALA A 193 -17.37 -10.13 -2.43
N PRO A 194 -16.39 -9.74 -1.57
CA PRO A 194 -16.60 -9.73 -0.13
C PRO A 194 -17.39 -8.50 0.35
N SER A 195 -17.64 -7.51 -0.52
CA SER A 195 -18.43 -6.33 -0.21
C SER A 195 -19.03 -5.71 -1.48
N ARG A 196 -20.11 -4.94 -1.31
CA ARG A 196 -20.75 -4.19 -2.41
C ARG A 196 -19.82 -3.14 -3.03
N MET A 197 -18.89 -2.59 -2.26
CA MET A 197 -17.89 -1.65 -2.81
C MET A 197 -16.93 -2.37 -3.75
N PHE A 198 -16.44 -3.54 -3.33
CA PHE A 198 -15.58 -4.37 -4.17
C PHE A 198 -16.31 -4.82 -5.43
N GLU A 199 -17.57 -5.23 -5.31
CA GLU A 199 -18.40 -5.62 -6.45
C GLU A 199 -18.53 -4.50 -7.49
N ARG A 200 -18.84 -3.27 -7.07
CA ARG A 200 -18.89 -2.11 -7.97
C ARG A 200 -17.55 -1.78 -8.62
N LEU A 201 -16.44 -1.98 -7.91
CA LEU A 201 -15.11 -1.77 -8.49
C LEU A 201 -14.84 -2.81 -9.58
N ARG A 202 -15.14 -4.08 -9.30
CA ARG A 202 -15.02 -5.20 -10.22
C ARG A 202 -15.86 -5.00 -11.48
N GLU A 203 -17.15 -4.68 -11.32
CA GLU A 203 -18.06 -4.45 -12.45
C GLU A 203 -17.54 -3.35 -13.39
N ARG A 204 -17.15 -2.19 -12.85
CA ARG A 204 -16.60 -1.09 -13.65
C ARG A 204 -15.30 -1.45 -14.34
N TRP A 205 -14.45 -2.24 -13.69
CA TRP A 205 -13.20 -2.68 -14.29
C TRP A 205 -13.45 -3.66 -15.44
N LEU A 206 -14.38 -4.61 -15.27
CA LEU A 206 -14.76 -5.57 -16.31
C LEU A 206 -15.44 -4.90 -17.51
N GLU A 207 -16.37 -3.96 -17.28
CA GLU A 207 -17.04 -3.20 -18.34
C GLU A 207 -16.02 -2.48 -19.24
N ARG A 208 -15.07 -1.77 -18.63
CA ARG A 208 -13.98 -1.09 -19.34
C ARG A 208 -13.06 -2.05 -20.10
N HIS A 209 -12.85 -3.27 -19.57
CA HIS A 209 -12.04 -4.28 -20.26
C HIS A 209 -12.69 -4.74 -21.56
N VAL A 210 -14.00 -5.00 -21.53
CA VAL A 210 -14.78 -5.42 -22.71
C VAL A 210 -14.78 -4.33 -23.79
N ASP A 211 -14.98 -3.07 -23.38
CA ASP A 211 -14.95 -1.93 -24.30
C ASP A 211 -13.59 -1.79 -24.99
N ALA A 212 -12.49 -1.91 -24.23
CA ALA A 212 -11.13 -1.82 -24.76
C ALA A 212 -10.79 -2.91 -25.78
N ARG A 213 -11.44 -4.08 -25.70
CA ARG A 213 -11.26 -5.16 -26.68
C ARG A 213 -12.16 -5.05 -27.90
N SER A 214 -13.19 -4.20 -27.84
CA SER A 214 -14.17 -3.99 -28.91
C SER A 214 -13.88 -2.75 -29.76
N ALA A 215 -12.95 -1.89 -29.31
CA ALA A 215 -12.44 -0.71 -30.01
C ALA A 215 -11.20 -1.01 -30.85
#